data_AF-A0A2U3L0K8-F1
#
_entry.id   AF-A0A2U3L0K8-F1
#
_cell.length_a   1.000
_cell.length_b   1.000
_cell.length_c   1.000
_cell.angle_alpha   90.00
_cell.angle_beta   90.00
_cell.angle_gamma   90.00
#
_symmetry.space_group_name_H-M   'P 1'
#
loop_
_entity.id
_entity.type
_entity.pdbx_description
1 polymer ?
#
loop_
_entity_poly.entity_id
_entity_poly.type
_entity_poly.pdbx_seq_one_letter_code
_entity_poly.pdbx_strand_id
1 'polypeptide(L)'
;MHPEKKIEKIDFDPDFAGQRHMKIERREQLAEGTKSLIEQVARLKSELAEAKAFLEAVVEHIPEAITIVDGKNLTVRMVSKCCRDLLGHSKEKLEGIPYREYENIRDLVSAEGSPTGCDQLPLIRSTLKGEIITNEEWLMKKADGKDLNLLCNSGPILDRQGKVIAGIAVWRDITEDKRAQEELRTRHTAARKDMEQELEAKSYRLREVNSALKALLRQRDEDRKELEEALLINIENLILPYIKRLKSSPLSSSQASLVEILESHLKELTSKFDKTLALEFRVLTPTEMRVAALVREGKTSKEIADLLCVSEKTASFHRNNIRTKLALRGTGANLRSHLLSLI
;
A
#
# COMPACT_ATOMS: atom_id res chain seq x y z
N MET A 1 -56.49 -23.03 -120.83
CA MET A 1 -56.18 -24.42 -120.48
C MET A 1 -55.30 -24.41 -119.22
N HIS A 2 -55.79 -24.99 -118.12
CA HIS A 2 -55.07 -25.47 -116.90
C HIS A 2 -54.28 -24.48 -116.01
N PRO A 3 -54.19 -24.73 -114.69
CA PRO A 3 -55.25 -25.08 -113.74
C PRO A 3 -55.22 -24.21 -112.45
N GLU A 4 -56.37 -24.09 -111.79
CA GLU A 4 -56.50 -23.51 -110.45
C GLU A 4 -55.77 -24.37 -109.41
N LYS A 5 -54.78 -23.80 -108.70
CA LYS A 5 -54.26 -24.39 -107.46
C LYS A 5 -55.13 -23.94 -106.29
N LYS A 6 -55.98 -24.85 -105.83
CA LYS A 6 -56.69 -24.78 -104.55
C LYS A 6 -55.66 -24.66 -103.42
N ILE A 7 -55.65 -23.53 -102.71
CA ILE A 7 -54.86 -23.35 -101.49
C ILE A 7 -55.63 -24.05 -100.37
N GLU A 8 -55.15 -25.20 -99.92
CA GLU A 8 -55.61 -25.81 -98.68
C GLU A 8 -55.26 -24.88 -97.51
N LYS A 9 -56.29 -24.36 -96.84
CA LYS A 9 -56.13 -23.72 -95.54
C LYS A 9 -55.71 -24.80 -94.55
N ILE A 10 -54.45 -24.78 -94.16
CA ILE A 10 -53.95 -25.54 -93.02
C ILE A 10 -54.60 -24.92 -91.79
N ASP A 11 -55.53 -25.63 -91.16
CA ASP A 11 -56.06 -25.26 -89.84
C ASP A 11 -54.90 -25.28 -88.85
N PHE A 12 -54.48 -24.09 -88.44
CA PHE A 12 -53.47 -23.90 -87.41
C PHE A 12 -54.17 -24.11 -86.07
N ASP A 13 -53.92 -25.24 -85.43
CA ASP A 13 -54.39 -25.53 -84.07
C ASP A 13 -53.88 -24.43 -83.11
N PRO A 14 -54.77 -23.57 -82.55
CA PRO A 14 -54.37 -22.44 -81.71
C PRO A 14 -53.61 -22.89 -80.45
N ASP A 15 -53.82 -24.14 -80.02
CA ASP A 15 -53.19 -24.72 -78.84
C ASP A 15 -51.68 -24.92 -79.03
N PHE A 16 -51.22 -25.14 -80.26
CA PHE A 16 -49.79 -25.29 -80.60
C PHE A 16 -49.00 -23.98 -80.48
N ALA A 17 -49.63 -22.84 -80.77
CA ALA A 17 -49.00 -21.52 -80.66
C ALA A 17 -48.88 -21.07 -79.19
N GLY A 18 -49.93 -21.31 -78.39
CA GLY A 18 -49.93 -21.02 -76.94
C GLY A 18 -48.92 -21.88 -76.16
N GLN A 19 -48.81 -23.18 -76.49
CA GLN A 19 -47.82 -24.07 -75.88
C GLN A 19 -46.37 -23.71 -76.26
N ARG A 20 -46.13 -23.17 -77.46
CA ARG A 20 -44.81 -22.65 -77.86
C ARG A 20 -44.46 -21.36 -77.14
N HIS A 21 -45.40 -20.43 -77.00
CA HIS A 21 -45.17 -19.15 -76.30
C HIS A 21 -44.87 -19.39 -74.81
N MET A 22 -45.66 -20.23 -74.14
CA MET A 22 -45.39 -20.63 -72.74
C MET A 22 -44.04 -21.35 -72.58
N LYS A 23 -43.59 -22.13 -73.56
CA LYS A 23 -42.25 -22.76 -73.52
C LYS A 23 -41.10 -21.75 -73.66
N ILE A 24 -41.31 -20.65 -74.38
CA ILE A 24 -40.31 -19.59 -74.58
C ILE A 24 -40.24 -18.73 -73.31
N GLU A 25 -41.38 -18.25 -72.80
CA GLU A 25 -41.43 -17.47 -71.55
C GLU A 25 -40.83 -18.26 -70.36
N ARG A 26 -41.14 -19.55 -70.26
CA ARG A 26 -40.56 -20.41 -69.21
C ARG A 26 -39.05 -20.61 -69.38
N ARG A 27 -38.52 -20.57 -70.61
CA ARG A 27 -37.07 -20.64 -70.89
C ARG A 27 -36.38 -19.32 -70.57
N GLU A 28 -37.01 -18.19 -70.85
CA GLU A 28 -36.50 -16.85 -70.53
C GLU A 28 -36.48 -16.62 -69.02
N GLN A 29 -37.57 -16.94 -68.32
CA GLN A 29 -37.61 -16.92 -66.85
C GLN A 29 -36.56 -17.84 -66.21
N LEU A 30 -36.32 -19.02 -66.80
CA LEU A 30 -35.27 -19.94 -66.34
C LEU A 30 -33.87 -19.39 -66.62
N ALA A 31 -33.66 -18.74 -67.77
CA ALA A 31 -32.38 -18.10 -68.12
C ALA A 31 -32.08 -16.90 -67.19
N GLU A 32 -33.09 -16.11 -66.86
CA GLU A 32 -32.95 -14.97 -65.96
C GLU A 32 -32.73 -15.41 -64.51
N GLY A 33 -33.47 -16.43 -64.05
CA GLY A 33 -33.25 -17.05 -62.74
C GLY A 33 -31.87 -17.72 -62.59
N THR A 34 -31.38 -18.40 -63.63
CA THR A 34 -30.02 -19.00 -63.62
C THR A 34 -28.94 -17.93 -63.64
N LYS A 35 -29.11 -16.84 -64.41
CA LYS A 35 -28.20 -15.70 -64.39
C LYS A 35 -28.13 -15.05 -63.01
N SER A 36 -29.28 -14.78 -62.37
CA SER A 36 -29.33 -14.22 -61.02
C SER A 36 -28.67 -15.13 -59.98
N LEU A 37 -28.87 -16.45 -60.06
CA LEU A 37 -28.23 -17.41 -59.16
C LEU A 37 -26.70 -17.44 -59.34
N ILE A 38 -26.21 -17.36 -60.58
CA ILE A 38 -24.76 -17.30 -60.87
C ILE A 38 -24.15 -16.03 -60.27
N GLU A 39 -24.81 -14.89 -60.42
CA GLU A 39 -24.39 -13.61 -59.84
C GLU A 39 -24.35 -13.67 -58.29
N GLN A 40 -25.36 -14.27 -57.66
CA GLN A 40 -25.39 -14.47 -56.20
C GLN A 40 -24.26 -15.39 -55.72
N VAL A 41 -24.01 -16.51 -56.40
CA VAL A 41 -22.92 -17.43 -56.06
C VAL A 41 -21.55 -16.76 -56.22
N ALA A 42 -21.36 -15.97 -57.28
CA ALA A 42 -20.12 -15.22 -57.50
C ALA A 42 -19.89 -14.19 -56.38
N ARG A 43 -20.94 -13.45 -56.00
CA ARG A 43 -20.88 -12.49 -54.90
C ARG A 43 -20.54 -13.16 -53.57
N LEU A 44 -21.24 -14.22 -53.18
CA LEU A 44 -20.99 -14.94 -51.93
C LEU A 44 -19.58 -15.55 -51.89
N LYS A 45 -19.08 -16.03 -53.02
CA LYS A 45 -17.68 -16.51 -53.12
C LYS A 45 -16.67 -15.39 -52.91
N SER A 46 -16.93 -14.20 -53.46
CA SER A 46 -16.07 -13.03 -53.26
C SER A 46 -16.05 -12.58 -51.80
N GLU A 47 -17.23 -12.41 -51.19
CA GLU A 47 -17.36 -12.01 -49.77
C GLU A 47 -16.68 -13.03 -48.85
N LEU A 48 -16.80 -14.33 -49.13
CA LEU A 48 -16.11 -15.38 -48.38
C LEU A 48 -14.59 -15.31 -48.56
N ALA A 49 -14.10 -15.03 -49.77
CA ALA A 49 -12.67 -14.90 -50.05
C ALA A 49 -12.07 -13.70 -49.32
N GLU A 50 -12.75 -12.56 -49.32
CA GLU A 50 -12.35 -11.36 -48.59
C GLU A 50 -12.34 -11.59 -47.07
N ALA A 51 -13.41 -12.17 -46.52
CA ALA A 51 -13.49 -12.49 -45.10
C ALA A 51 -12.39 -13.47 -44.67
N LYS A 52 -12.10 -14.48 -45.49
CA LYS A 52 -11.02 -15.44 -45.24
C LYS A 52 -9.65 -14.76 -45.25
N ALA A 53 -9.37 -13.93 -46.25
CA ALA A 53 -8.10 -13.21 -46.36
C ALA A 53 -7.89 -12.26 -45.16
N PHE A 54 -8.94 -11.57 -44.71
CA PHE A 54 -8.88 -10.71 -43.53
C PHE A 54 -8.52 -11.50 -42.26
N LEU A 55 -9.20 -12.62 -42.00
CA LEU A 55 -8.94 -13.45 -40.81
C LEU A 55 -7.53 -14.05 -40.82
N GLU A 56 -7.06 -14.51 -41.98
CA GLU A 56 -5.69 -15.00 -42.15
C GLU A 56 -4.67 -13.89 -41.85
N ALA A 57 -4.91 -12.66 -42.34
CA ALA A 57 -4.02 -11.53 -42.07
C ALA A 57 -3.96 -11.16 -40.58
N VAL A 58 -5.10 -11.20 -39.87
CA VAL A 58 -5.18 -10.95 -38.42
C VAL A 58 -4.35 -11.99 -37.65
N VAL A 59 -4.56 -13.28 -37.93
CA VAL A 59 -3.84 -14.37 -37.25
C VAL A 59 -2.34 -14.37 -37.58
N GLU A 60 -1.97 -13.91 -38.77
CA GLU A 60 -0.58 -13.86 -39.21
C GLU A 60 0.23 -12.73 -38.53
N HIS A 61 -0.41 -11.61 -38.18
CA HIS A 61 0.26 -10.42 -37.61
C HIS A 61 0.03 -10.23 -36.11
N ILE A 62 -0.85 -11.01 -35.48
CA ILE A 62 -1.07 -10.91 -34.04
C ILE A 62 0.18 -11.38 -33.28
N PRO A 63 0.66 -10.63 -32.28
CA PRO A 63 1.84 -10.99 -31.48
C PRO A 63 1.50 -12.02 -30.40
N GLU A 64 0.68 -13.02 -30.75
CA GLU A 64 0.19 -14.05 -29.84
C GLU A 64 0.33 -15.41 -30.50
N ALA A 65 0.82 -16.40 -29.76
CA ALA A 65 0.95 -17.75 -30.27
C ALA A 65 -0.41 -18.46 -30.20
N ILE A 66 -1.16 -18.39 -31.30
CA ILE A 66 -2.45 -19.05 -31.48
C ILE A 66 -2.29 -20.42 -32.13
N THR A 67 -2.99 -21.41 -31.59
CA THR A 67 -3.21 -22.74 -32.17
C THR A 67 -4.70 -23.06 -32.18
N ILE A 68 -5.22 -23.51 -33.32
CA ILE A 68 -6.61 -23.99 -33.46
C ILE A 68 -6.60 -25.46 -33.87
N VAL A 69 -7.39 -26.27 -33.18
CA VAL A 69 -7.56 -27.71 -33.44
C VAL A 69 -9.00 -28.06 -33.79
N ASP A 70 -9.17 -29.15 -34.53
CA ASP A 70 -10.47 -29.79 -34.79
C ASP A 70 -11.08 -30.39 -33.51
N GLY A 71 -12.40 -30.23 -33.35
CA GLY A 71 -13.12 -30.67 -32.16
C GLY A 71 -13.25 -32.19 -31.99
N LYS A 72 -13.07 -33.00 -33.04
CA LYS A 72 -13.24 -34.46 -33.00
C LYS A 72 -11.92 -35.19 -32.81
N ASN A 73 -10.88 -34.80 -33.55
CA ASN A 73 -9.61 -35.53 -33.60
C ASN A 73 -8.40 -34.72 -33.10
N LEU A 74 -8.61 -33.49 -32.62
CA LEU A 74 -7.54 -32.60 -32.17
C LEU A 74 -6.47 -32.33 -33.25
N THR A 75 -6.78 -32.55 -34.53
CA THR A 75 -5.86 -32.20 -35.62
C THR A 75 -5.72 -30.69 -35.68
N VAL A 76 -4.48 -30.22 -35.75
CA VAL A 76 -4.21 -28.79 -35.86
C VAL A 76 -4.68 -28.30 -37.22
N ARG A 77 -5.59 -27.32 -37.20
CA ARG A 77 -6.14 -26.68 -38.39
C ARG A 77 -5.40 -25.41 -38.77
N MET A 78 -4.86 -24.70 -37.78
CA MET A 78 -4.20 -23.42 -38.01
C MET A 78 -3.24 -23.08 -36.88
N VAL A 79 -2.10 -22.50 -37.24
CA VAL A 79 -1.16 -21.86 -36.30
C VAL A 79 -0.80 -20.45 -36.76
N SER A 80 -0.79 -19.50 -35.82
CA SER A 80 -0.27 -18.14 -36.06
C SER A 80 1.24 -18.15 -36.36
N LYS A 81 1.73 -17.07 -36.97
CA LYS A 81 3.17 -16.87 -37.17
C LYS A 81 3.96 -16.87 -35.85
N CYS A 82 3.46 -16.14 -34.86
CA CYS A 82 4.09 -16.09 -33.54
C CYS A 82 4.23 -17.48 -32.90
N CYS A 83 3.23 -18.36 -33.07
CA CYS A 83 3.32 -19.76 -32.62
C CYS A 83 4.43 -20.53 -33.34
N ARG A 84 4.58 -20.36 -34.66
CA ARG A 84 5.65 -21.00 -35.44
C ARG A 84 7.03 -20.53 -35.00
N ASP A 85 7.19 -19.23 -34.78
CA ASP A 85 8.45 -18.63 -34.33
C ASP A 85 8.79 -19.07 -32.88
N LEU A 86 7.78 -19.17 -32.01
CA LEU A 86 7.93 -19.62 -30.63
C LEU A 86 8.39 -21.09 -30.55
N LEU A 87 7.78 -21.96 -31.37
CA LEU A 87 8.04 -23.40 -31.42
C LEU A 87 9.24 -23.78 -32.31
N GLY A 88 9.67 -22.88 -33.21
CA GLY A 88 10.78 -23.14 -34.14
C GLY A 88 10.44 -24.10 -35.28
N HIS A 89 9.15 -24.23 -35.64
CA HIS A 89 8.67 -25.15 -36.68
C HIS A 89 7.91 -24.43 -37.78
N SER A 90 8.03 -24.92 -39.02
CA SER A 90 7.27 -24.40 -40.15
C SER A 90 5.80 -24.80 -40.08
N LYS A 91 4.96 -24.08 -40.83
CA LYS A 91 3.50 -24.30 -40.87
C LYS A 91 3.16 -25.75 -41.25
N GLU A 92 3.88 -26.31 -42.22
CA GLU A 92 3.64 -27.64 -42.80
C GLU A 92 3.95 -28.78 -41.83
N LYS A 93 4.82 -28.54 -40.84
CA LYS A 93 5.13 -29.52 -39.78
C LYS A 93 4.11 -29.49 -38.65
N LEU A 94 3.39 -28.39 -38.51
CA LEU A 94 2.49 -28.13 -37.38
C LEU A 94 1.02 -28.35 -37.75
N GLU A 95 0.61 -28.01 -38.97
CA GLU A 95 -0.78 -28.18 -39.42
C GLU A 95 -1.02 -29.58 -39.99
N GLY A 96 -2.22 -30.13 -39.76
CA GLY A 96 -2.63 -31.43 -40.29
C GLY A 96 -2.24 -32.64 -39.42
N ILE A 97 -1.38 -32.46 -38.42
CA ILE A 97 -1.07 -33.51 -37.44
C ILE A 97 -1.90 -33.38 -36.16
N PRO A 98 -2.17 -34.48 -35.43
CA PRO A 98 -2.80 -34.42 -34.12
C PRO A 98 -1.99 -33.57 -33.15
N TYR A 99 -2.64 -32.66 -32.42
CA TYR A 99 -1.97 -31.77 -31.47
C TYR A 99 -1.10 -32.55 -30.48
N ARG A 100 -1.57 -33.70 -29.98
CA ARG A 100 -0.85 -34.58 -29.04
C ARG A 100 0.53 -35.07 -29.53
N GLU A 101 0.78 -35.03 -30.84
CA GLU A 101 2.04 -35.44 -31.45
C GLU A 101 3.04 -34.28 -31.60
N TYR A 102 2.68 -33.06 -31.20
CA TYR A 102 3.62 -31.93 -31.17
C TYR A 102 4.80 -32.24 -30.25
N GLU A 103 6.01 -32.13 -30.80
CA GLU A 103 7.26 -32.42 -30.07
C GLU A 103 7.37 -31.55 -28.80
N ASN A 104 7.05 -30.26 -28.91
CA ASN A 104 7.17 -29.30 -27.80
C ASN A 104 6.11 -29.46 -26.70
N ILE A 105 5.10 -30.32 -26.87
CA ILE A 105 4.12 -30.57 -25.79
C ILE A 105 4.80 -31.16 -24.56
N ARG A 106 5.86 -31.94 -24.75
CA ARG A 106 6.61 -32.56 -23.65
C ARG A 106 7.42 -31.55 -22.85
N ASP A 107 7.69 -30.40 -23.43
CA ASP A 107 8.46 -29.32 -22.82
C ASP A 107 7.58 -28.36 -22.01
N LEU A 108 6.25 -28.47 -22.14
CA LEU A 108 5.27 -27.70 -21.38
C LEU A 108 5.01 -28.36 -20.02
N VAL A 109 5.29 -27.63 -18.95
CA VAL A 109 4.95 -28.01 -17.58
C VAL A 109 4.11 -26.92 -16.93
N SER A 110 3.31 -27.29 -15.94
CA SER A 110 2.57 -26.30 -15.16
C SER A 110 3.53 -25.33 -14.46
N ALA A 111 3.06 -24.14 -14.06
CA ALA A 111 3.85 -23.19 -13.28
C ALA A 111 4.44 -23.79 -11.98
N GLU A 112 3.80 -24.83 -11.43
CA GLU A 112 4.28 -25.58 -10.25
C GLU A 112 5.39 -26.60 -10.58
N GLY A 113 5.76 -26.74 -11.86
CA GLY A 113 6.86 -27.60 -12.32
C GLY A 113 6.52 -29.09 -12.43
N SER A 114 5.26 -29.48 -12.23
CA SER A 114 4.82 -30.88 -12.34
C SER A 114 4.59 -31.26 -13.81
N PRO A 115 5.13 -32.39 -14.30
CA PRO A 115 4.79 -32.91 -15.62
C PRO A 115 3.29 -33.21 -15.70
N THR A 116 2.60 -32.48 -16.56
CA THR A 116 1.18 -32.70 -16.83
C THR A 116 1.04 -33.68 -17.98
N GLY A 117 0.23 -34.73 -17.82
CA GLY A 117 -0.14 -35.59 -18.95
C GLY A 117 -0.85 -34.77 -20.04
N CYS A 118 -0.76 -35.21 -21.30
CA CYS A 118 -1.30 -34.45 -22.44
C CYS A 118 -2.78 -34.04 -22.26
N ASP A 119 -3.58 -34.83 -21.53
CA ASP A 119 -5.00 -34.53 -21.26
C ASP A 119 -5.25 -33.33 -20.33
N GLN A 120 -4.21 -32.83 -19.68
CA GLN A 120 -4.25 -31.64 -18.82
C GLN A 120 -3.83 -30.37 -19.54
N LEU A 121 -3.38 -30.44 -20.79
CA LEU A 121 -3.05 -29.25 -21.57
C LEU A 121 -4.31 -28.39 -21.79
N PRO A 122 -4.21 -27.06 -21.71
CA PRO A 122 -5.36 -26.17 -21.81
C PRO A 122 -6.17 -26.39 -23.09
N LEU A 123 -5.51 -26.56 -24.24
CA LEU A 123 -6.18 -26.80 -25.52
C LEU A 123 -6.96 -28.11 -25.56
N ILE A 124 -6.45 -29.16 -24.90
CA ILE A 124 -7.12 -30.46 -24.86
C ILE A 124 -8.29 -30.42 -23.89
N ARG A 125 -8.12 -29.79 -22.73
CA ARG A 125 -9.18 -29.56 -21.74
C ARG A 125 -10.33 -28.75 -22.35
N SER A 126 -10.04 -27.65 -23.02
CA SER A 126 -11.07 -26.81 -23.62
C SER A 126 -11.80 -27.51 -24.77
N THR A 127 -11.08 -28.25 -25.62
CA THR A 127 -11.69 -28.92 -26.77
C THR A 127 -12.52 -30.15 -26.38
N LEU A 128 -12.01 -31.00 -25.49
CA LEU A 128 -12.66 -32.27 -25.15
C LEU A 128 -13.67 -32.15 -24.00
N LYS A 129 -13.39 -31.28 -23.02
CA LYS A 129 -14.22 -31.12 -21.82
C LYS A 129 -15.07 -29.84 -21.86
N GLY A 130 -14.85 -28.95 -22.83
CA GLY A 130 -15.56 -27.68 -22.94
C GLY A 130 -15.14 -26.64 -21.89
N GLU A 131 -13.99 -26.84 -21.23
CA GLU A 131 -13.49 -25.90 -20.22
C GLU A 131 -13.06 -24.56 -20.84
N ILE A 132 -13.30 -23.45 -20.14
CA ILE A 132 -12.76 -22.14 -20.49
C ILE A 132 -11.59 -21.87 -19.54
N ILE A 133 -10.40 -21.77 -20.11
CA ILE A 133 -9.15 -21.52 -19.39
C ILE A 133 -8.77 -20.06 -19.59
N THR A 134 -8.52 -19.36 -18.49
CA THR A 134 -8.13 -17.94 -18.51
C THR A 134 -6.89 -17.71 -17.68
N ASN A 135 -5.89 -17.03 -18.25
CA ASN A 135 -4.65 -16.61 -17.59
C ASN A 135 -3.95 -17.75 -16.81
N GLU A 136 -3.96 -18.96 -17.34
CA GLU A 136 -3.27 -20.10 -16.71
C GLU A 136 -1.79 -20.04 -17.05
N GLU A 137 -0.91 -20.06 -16.05
CA GLU A 137 0.54 -19.94 -16.25
C GLU A 137 1.22 -21.29 -16.46
N TRP A 138 2.14 -21.31 -17.41
CA TRP A 138 2.89 -22.48 -17.84
C TRP A 138 4.36 -22.13 -18.03
N LEU A 139 5.20 -23.15 -17.92
CA LEU A 139 6.62 -23.04 -18.20
C LEU A 139 6.95 -23.94 -19.39
N MET A 140 7.59 -23.36 -20.40
CA MET A 140 8.13 -24.11 -21.53
C MET A 140 9.64 -24.23 -21.39
N LYS A 141 10.12 -25.47 -21.22
CA LYS A 141 11.54 -25.77 -21.10
C LYS A 141 12.20 -25.82 -22.48
N LYS A 142 13.00 -24.82 -22.81
CA LYS A 142 13.75 -24.84 -24.08
C LYS A 142 15.05 -25.64 -23.94
N ALA A 143 15.45 -26.30 -25.02
CA ALA A 143 16.71 -27.05 -25.09
C ALA A 143 17.97 -26.17 -24.90
N ASP A 144 17.85 -24.86 -25.11
CA ASP A 144 18.92 -23.87 -24.88
C ASP A 144 19.06 -23.43 -23.40
N GLY A 145 18.22 -23.98 -22.50
CA GLY A 145 18.23 -23.69 -21.07
C GLY A 145 17.52 -22.40 -20.67
N LYS A 146 16.89 -21.67 -21.60
CA LYS A 146 16.07 -20.48 -21.29
C LYS A 146 14.60 -20.85 -21.19
N ASP A 147 14.15 -21.13 -19.97
CA ASP A 147 12.74 -21.37 -19.70
C ASP A 147 11.91 -20.13 -20.05
N LEU A 148 10.81 -20.35 -20.78
CA LEU A 148 9.82 -19.31 -21.07
C LEU A 148 8.63 -19.43 -20.13
N ASN A 149 8.22 -18.30 -19.56
CA ASN A 149 6.97 -18.19 -18.83
C ASN A 149 5.87 -17.86 -19.83
N LEU A 150 4.91 -18.77 -19.97
CA LEU A 150 3.80 -18.63 -20.89
C LEU A 150 2.49 -18.42 -20.12
N LEU A 151 1.67 -17.50 -20.59
CA LEU A 151 0.29 -17.31 -20.13
C LEU A 151 -0.65 -17.89 -21.17
N CYS A 152 -1.51 -18.81 -20.75
CA CYS A 152 -2.45 -19.49 -21.63
C CYS A 152 -3.88 -19.01 -21.41
N ASN A 153 -4.57 -18.73 -22.51
CA ASN A 153 -6.01 -18.64 -22.58
C ASN A 153 -6.51 -19.69 -23.58
N SER A 154 -7.53 -20.46 -23.24
CA SER A 154 -8.07 -21.48 -24.14
C SER A 154 -9.56 -21.66 -23.97
N GLY A 155 -10.26 -21.98 -25.07
CA GLY A 155 -11.69 -22.18 -25.04
C GLY A 155 -12.19 -23.00 -26.23
N PRO A 156 -13.38 -23.62 -26.10
CA PRO A 156 -14.04 -24.29 -27.21
C PRO A 156 -14.63 -23.28 -28.18
N ILE A 157 -14.57 -23.60 -29.47
CA ILE A 157 -15.32 -22.94 -30.53
C ILE A 157 -16.57 -23.79 -30.79
N LEU A 158 -17.73 -23.18 -30.62
CA LEU A 158 -19.03 -23.85 -30.68
C LEU A 158 -19.76 -23.55 -32.00
N ASP A 159 -20.55 -24.49 -32.50
CA ASP A 159 -21.54 -24.23 -33.54
C ASP A 159 -22.83 -23.59 -32.98
N ARG A 160 -23.78 -23.31 -33.88
CA ARG A 160 -25.10 -22.75 -33.52
C ARG A 160 -25.93 -23.65 -32.60
N GLN A 161 -25.59 -24.93 -32.48
CA GLN A 161 -26.28 -25.91 -31.65
C GLN A 161 -25.55 -26.12 -30.31
N GLY A 162 -24.47 -25.37 -30.04
CA GLY A 162 -23.68 -25.48 -28.82
C GLY A 162 -22.68 -26.64 -28.83
N LYS A 163 -22.46 -27.30 -29.97
CA LYS A 163 -21.50 -28.40 -30.10
C LYS A 163 -20.11 -27.86 -30.38
N VAL A 164 -19.10 -28.41 -29.70
CA VAL A 164 -17.69 -28.08 -29.96
C VAL A 164 -17.31 -28.52 -31.37
N ILE A 165 -16.92 -27.56 -32.21
CA ILE A 165 -16.44 -27.78 -33.58
C ILE A 165 -14.92 -27.61 -33.72
N ALA A 166 -14.31 -26.86 -32.81
CA ALA A 166 -12.88 -26.64 -32.73
C ALA A 166 -12.49 -26.19 -31.31
N GLY A 167 -11.20 -26.19 -31.01
CA GLY A 167 -10.66 -25.54 -29.82
C GLY A 167 -9.57 -24.55 -30.21
N ILE A 168 -9.43 -23.49 -29.41
CA ILE A 168 -8.40 -22.47 -29.58
C ILE A 168 -7.58 -22.34 -28.31
N ALA A 169 -6.26 -22.22 -28.45
CA ALA A 169 -5.37 -21.80 -27.39
C ALA A 169 -4.54 -20.62 -27.86
N VAL A 170 -4.34 -19.68 -26.95
CA VAL A 170 -3.56 -18.46 -27.13
C VAL A 170 -2.50 -18.47 -26.04
N TRP A 171 -1.24 -18.46 -26.47
CA TRP A 171 -0.07 -18.43 -25.60
C TRP A 171 0.64 -17.10 -25.75
N ARG A 172 0.89 -16.44 -24.61
CA ARG A 172 1.68 -15.22 -24.52
C ARG A 172 2.95 -15.48 -23.75
N ASP A 173 4.11 -15.06 -24.28
CA ASP A 173 5.34 -15.03 -23.50
C ASP A 173 5.31 -13.84 -22.53
N ILE A 174 5.34 -14.12 -21.23
CA ILE A 174 5.34 -13.15 -20.14
C ILE A 174 6.67 -13.15 -19.38
N THR A 175 7.73 -13.70 -19.98
CA THR A 175 9.05 -13.82 -19.35
C THR A 175 9.66 -12.45 -19.05
N GLU A 176 9.61 -11.52 -20.01
CA GLU A 176 10.11 -10.16 -19.81
C GLU A 176 9.27 -9.39 -18.81
N ASP A 177 7.94 -9.52 -18.88
CA ASP A 177 7.00 -8.91 -17.93
C ASP A 177 7.30 -9.35 -16.49
N LYS A 178 7.47 -10.67 -16.26
CA LYS A 178 7.83 -11.20 -14.94
C LYS A 178 9.20 -10.72 -14.46
N ARG A 179 10.20 -10.65 -15.34
CA ARG A 179 11.54 -10.13 -14.99
C ARG A 179 11.47 -8.67 -14.58
N ALA A 180 10.77 -7.85 -15.37
CA ALA A 180 10.59 -6.43 -15.06
C ALA A 180 9.82 -6.24 -13.75
N GLN A 181 8.78 -7.03 -13.50
CA GLN A 181 8.02 -7.01 -12.26
C GLN A 181 8.88 -7.39 -11.04
N GLU A 182 9.72 -8.43 -11.17
CA GLU A 182 10.60 -8.86 -10.07
C GLU A 182 11.73 -7.86 -9.79
N GLU A 183 12.30 -7.26 -10.82
CA GLU A 183 13.31 -6.20 -10.68
C GLU A 183 12.70 -4.98 -9.96
N LEU A 184 11.50 -4.56 -10.37
CA LEU A 184 10.78 -3.46 -9.73
C LEU A 184 10.46 -3.79 -8.27
N ARG A 185 9.99 -5.01 -8.00
CA ARG A 185 9.70 -5.49 -6.64
C ARG A 185 10.95 -5.46 -5.77
N THR A 186 12.08 -5.95 -6.28
CA THR A 186 13.37 -5.97 -5.57
C THR A 186 13.87 -4.56 -5.29
N ARG A 187 13.76 -3.62 -6.24
CA ARG A 187 14.12 -2.22 -6.02
C ARG A 187 13.25 -1.56 -4.95
N HIS A 188 11.94 -1.81 -4.98
CA HIS A 188 11.02 -1.27 -3.98
C HIS A 188 11.30 -1.80 -2.57
N THR A 189 11.58 -3.10 -2.43
CA THR A 189 11.90 -3.69 -1.12
C THR A 189 13.22 -3.17 -0.56
N ALA A 190 14.25 -3.02 -1.41
CA ALA A 190 15.53 -2.43 -1.02
C ALA A 190 15.36 -0.97 -0.57
N ALA A 191 14.71 -0.12 -1.39
CA ALA A 191 14.49 1.29 -1.07
C ALA A 191 13.67 1.48 0.22
N ARG A 192 12.67 0.63 0.45
CA ARG A 192 11.87 0.66 1.69
C ARG A 192 12.72 0.33 2.91
N LYS A 193 13.60 -0.67 2.81
CA LYS A 193 14.50 -1.05 3.90
C LYS A 193 15.50 0.07 4.22
N ASP A 194 16.08 0.70 3.20
CA ASP A 194 17.01 1.82 3.38
C ASP A 194 16.32 3.01 4.06
N MET A 195 15.11 3.34 3.63
CA MET A 195 14.29 4.42 4.23
C MET A 195 13.93 4.12 5.70
N GLU A 196 13.63 2.86 6.03
CA GLU A 196 13.32 2.44 7.40
C GLU A 196 14.54 2.59 8.31
N GLN A 197 15.72 2.18 7.84
CA GLN A 197 16.98 2.37 8.57
C GLN A 197 17.32 3.85 8.77
N GLU A 198 17.12 4.69 7.75
CA GLU A 198 17.36 6.14 7.86
C GLU A 198 16.39 6.78 8.87
N LEU A 199 15.12 6.39 8.85
CA LEU A 199 14.11 6.89 9.78
C LEU A 199 14.42 6.47 11.23
N GLU A 200 14.86 5.24 11.44
CA GLU A 200 15.27 4.76 12.75
C GLU A 200 16.49 5.52 13.28
N ALA A 201 17.51 5.73 12.44
CA ALA A 201 18.68 6.52 12.79
C ALA A 201 18.31 7.97 13.15
N LYS A 202 17.43 8.61 12.36
CA LYS A 202 16.92 9.97 12.64
C LYS A 202 16.13 10.00 13.96
N SER A 203 15.27 9.01 14.19
CA SER A 203 14.48 8.90 15.43
C SER A 203 15.37 8.73 16.66
N TYR A 204 16.42 7.92 16.56
CA TYR A 204 17.42 7.76 17.62
C TYR A 204 18.12 9.09 17.91
N ARG A 205 18.63 9.76 16.86
CA ARG A 205 19.33 11.05 16.99
C ARG A 205 18.45 12.14 17.58
N LEU A 206 17.17 12.19 17.19
CA LEU A 206 16.19 13.11 17.76
C LEU A 206 15.91 12.81 19.24
N ARG A 207 15.82 11.54 19.64
CA ARG A 207 15.67 11.15 21.05
C ARG A 207 16.88 11.57 21.88
N GLU A 208 18.08 11.39 21.34
CA GLU A 208 19.32 11.79 22.01
C GLU A 208 19.39 13.31 22.22
N VAL A 209 19.20 14.10 21.15
CA VAL A 209 19.21 15.56 21.23
C VAL A 209 18.12 16.08 22.16
N ASN A 210 16.90 15.52 22.10
CA ASN A 210 15.83 15.92 23.01
C ASN A 210 16.14 15.59 24.47
N SER A 211 16.84 14.49 24.73
CA SER A 211 17.23 14.10 26.09
C SER A 211 18.31 15.04 26.63
N ALA A 212 19.33 15.36 25.82
CA ALA A 212 20.36 16.33 26.15
C ALA A 212 19.77 17.72 26.41
N LEU A 213 18.87 18.20 25.54
CA LEU A 213 18.22 19.50 25.71
C LEU A 213 17.39 19.56 27.01
N LYS A 214 16.66 18.49 27.35
CA LYS A 214 15.92 18.41 28.62
C LYS A 214 16.84 18.45 29.83
N ALA A 215 17.99 17.78 29.77
CA ALA A 215 18.98 17.82 30.84
C ALA A 215 19.56 19.23 31.02
N LEU A 216 19.93 19.89 29.91
CA LEU A 216 20.43 21.27 29.94
C LEU A 216 19.40 22.27 30.48
N LEU A 217 18.12 22.11 30.12
CA LEU A 217 17.05 22.96 30.66
C LEU A 217 16.89 22.78 32.16
N ARG A 218 16.92 21.54 32.67
CA ARG A 218 16.87 21.27 34.12
C ARG A 218 18.06 21.88 34.84
N GLN A 219 19.27 21.66 34.32
CA GLN A 219 20.48 22.23 34.89
C GLN A 219 20.40 23.76 34.93
N ARG A 220 19.92 24.41 33.85
CA ARG A 220 19.77 25.87 33.84
C ARG A 220 18.78 26.37 34.90
N ASP A 221 17.69 25.63 35.11
CA ASP A 221 16.69 26.00 36.12
C ASP A 221 17.23 25.75 37.54
N GLU A 222 18.03 24.70 37.76
CA GLU A 222 18.76 24.43 39.00
C GLU A 222 19.79 25.51 39.29
N ASP A 223 20.71 25.80 38.35
CA ASP A 223 21.72 26.86 38.46
C ASP A 223 21.08 28.22 38.78
N ARG A 224 19.94 28.51 38.15
CA ARG A 224 19.19 29.75 38.41
C ARG A 224 18.67 29.78 39.84
N LYS A 225 18.08 28.68 40.35
CA LYS A 225 17.59 28.61 41.73
C LYS A 225 18.73 28.75 42.74
N GLU A 226 19.83 28.05 42.53
CA GLU A 226 21.02 28.16 43.39
C GLU A 226 21.52 29.61 43.48
N LEU A 227 21.56 30.32 42.35
CA LEU A 227 21.93 31.73 42.32
C LEU A 227 20.91 32.61 43.04
N GLU A 228 19.61 32.40 42.84
CA GLU A 228 18.54 33.14 43.53
C GLU A 228 18.60 32.94 45.05
N GLU A 229 18.83 31.71 45.52
CA GLU A 229 19.00 31.38 46.95
C GLU A 229 20.27 31.99 47.54
N ALA A 230 21.41 31.87 46.85
CA ALA A 230 22.67 32.46 47.29
C ALA A 230 22.57 33.98 47.43
N LEU A 231 21.87 34.65 46.51
CA LEU A 231 21.62 36.09 46.58
C LEU A 231 20.74 36.45 47.79
N LEU A 232 19.67 35.71 48.04
CA LEU A 232 18.81 35.91 49.22
C LEU A 232 19.60 35.77 50.52
N ILE A 233 20.37 34.68 50.67
CA ILE A 233 21.22 34.43 51.84
C ILE A 233 22.21 35.58 52.05
N ASN A 234 22.86 36.05 50.97
CA ASN A 234 23.81 37.15 51.05
C ASN A 234 23.14 38.45 51.46
N ILE A 235 21.97 38.79 50.90
CA ILE A 235 21.25 40.01 51.28
C ILE A 235 20.78 39.93 52.75
N GLU A 236 20.19 38.81 53.15
CA GLU A 236 19.63 38.64 54.50
C GLU A 236 20.70 38.58 55.59
N ASN A 237 21.83 37.92 55.33
CA ASN A 237 22.86 37.69 56.35
C ASN A 237 24.02 38.69 56.30
N LEU A 238 24.29 39.31 55.13
CA LEU A 238 25.41 40.24 54.99
C LEU A 238 24.96 41.68 54.86
N ILE A 239 23.79 41.99 54.29
CA ILE A 239 23.39 43.39 54.06
C ILE A 239 22.39 43.86 55.12
N LEU A 240 21.29 43.12 55.33
CA LEU A 240 20.23 43.51 56.26
C LEU A 240 20.70 43.71 57.71
N PRO A 241 21.67 42.95 58.27
CA PRO A 241 22.10 43.17 59.65
C PRO A 241 22.77 44.53 59.84
N TYR A 242 23.54 45.00 58.85
CA TYR A 242 24.15 46.34 58.90
C TYR A 242 23.10 47.44 58.77
N ILE A 243 22.08 47.26 57.93
CA ILE A 243 20.95 48.21 57.83
C ILE A 243 20.18 48.30 59.15
N LYS A 244 19.88 47.15 59.78
CA LYS A 244 19.24 47.12 61.11
C LYS A 244 20.09 47.82 62.17
N ARG A 245 21.41 47.60 62.14
CA ARG A 245 22.36 48.24 63.07
C ARG A 245 22.46 49.75 62.84
N LEU A 246 22.44 50.21 61.59
CA LEU A 246 22.36 51.63 61.26
C LEU A 246 21.06 52.26 61.78
N LYS A 247 19.91 51.60 61.59
CA LYS A 247 18.61 52.06 62.14
C LYS A 247 18.60 52.19 63.67
N SER A 248 19.34 51.34 64.39
CA SER A 248 19.46 51.42 65.85
C SER A 248 20.45 52.49 66.36
N SER A 249 21.15 53.18 65.46
CA SER A 249 22.12 54.24 65.82
C SER A 249 21.44 55.63 65.80
N PRO A 250 21.97 56.64 66.53
CA PRO A 250 21.44 58.00 66.45
C PRO A 250 21.73 58.60 65.06
N LEU A 251 20.69 58.72 64.23
CA LEU A 251 20.75 59.24 62.86
C LEU A 251 20.07 60.62 62.77
N SER A 252 20.57 61.50 61.88
CA SER A 252 19.85 62.71 61.47
C SER A 252 18.63 62.36 60.60
N SER A 253 17.66 63.27 60.45
CA SER A 253 16.43 62.96 59.69
C SER A 253 16.68 62.60 58.22
N SER A 254 17.68 63.24 57.58
CA SER A 254 18.09 62.94 56.21
C SER A 254 18.72 61.54 56.09
N GLN A 255 19.58 61.17 57.05
CA GLN A 255 20.21 59.84 57.09
C GLN A 255 19.17 58.74 57.37
N ALA A 256 18.22 58.97 58.27
CA ALA A 256 17.13 58.03 58.54
C ALA A 256 16.27 57.78 57.29
N SER A 257 15.93 58.85 56.56
CA SER A 257 15.17 58.76 55.30
C SER A 257 15.90 57.93 54.23
N LEU A 258 17.23 58.13 54.08
CA LEU A 258 18.05 57.35 53.14
C LEU A 258 18.12 55.86 53.51
N VAL A 259 18.24 55.53 54.80
CA VAL A 259 18.26 54.13 55.28
C VAL A 259 16.92 53.45 55.05
N GLU A 260 15.79 54.15 55.22
CA GLU A 260 14.48 53.61 54.90
C GLU A 260 14.31 53.32 53.40
N ILE A 261 14.78 54.21 52.53
CA ILE A 261 14.75 54.01 51.07
C ILE A 261 15.60 52.79 50.68
N LEU A 262 16.82 52.65 51.22
CA LEU A 262 17.70 51.50 50.97
C LEU A 262 17.06 50.18 51.42
N GLU A 263 16.46 50.16 52.61
CA GLU A 263 15.75 48.98 53.10
C GLU A 263 14.55 48.63 52.20
N SER A 264 13.80 49.64 51.76
CA SER A 264 12.66 49.44 50.84
C SER A 264 13.10 48.86 49.50
N HIS A 265 14.13 49.42 48.86
CA HIS A 265 14.65 48.90 47.59
C HIS A 265 15.21 47.49 47.72
N LEU A 266 15.91 47.19 48.83
CA LEU A 266 16.41 45.84 49.10
C LEU A 266 15.26 44.85 49.30
N LYS A 267 14.22 45.23 50.05
CA LYS A 267 13.02 44.40 50.20
C LYS A 267 12.30 44.20 48.87
N GLU A 268 12.23 45.21 48.01
CA GLU A 268 11.62 45.07 46.68
C GLU A 268 12.45 44.13 45.79
N LEU A 269 13.77 44.22 45.83
CA LEU A 269 14.68 43.30 45.14
C LEU A 269 14.53 41.87 45.65
N THR A 270 14.49 41.64 46.96
CA THR A 270 14.31 40.30 47.55
C THR A 270 12.90 39.74 47.31
N SER A 271 11.87 40.59 47.28
CA SER A 271 10.47 40.17 47.08
C SER A 271 10.22 39.48 45.73
N LYS A 272 11.04 39.76 44.71
CA LYS A 272 10.96 39.12 43.40
C LYS A 272 11.46 37.68 43.44
N PHE A 273 12.39 37.37 44.33
CA PHE A 273 12.92 36.02 44.54
C PHE A 273 12.01 35.19 45.47
N ASP A 274 11.40 35.83 46.48
CA ASP A 274 10.43 35.18 47.38
C ASP A 274 9.22 34.60 46.65
N LYS A 275 8.77 35.24 45.54
CA LYS A 275 7.62 34.74 44.75
C LYS A 275 7.90 33.43 44.04
N THR A 276 9.14 33.18 43.64
CA THR A 276 9.57 31.96 42.93
C THR A 276 9.66 30.77 43.89
N LEU A 277 10.27 30.98 45.07
CA LEU A 277 10.36 29.98 46.15
C LEU A 277 9.00 29.68 46.81
N ALA A 278 8.14 30.69 46.99
CA ALA A 278 6.81 30.50 47.56
C ALA A 278 5.84 29.71 46.64
N LEU A 279 6.11 29.64 45.33
CA LEU A 279 5.32 28.84 44.38
C LEU A 279 5.59 27.33 44.50
N GLU A 280 6.82 26.92 44.86
CA GLU A 280 7.17 25.50 45.03
C GLU A 280 6.90 24.97 46.44
N PHE A 281 6.95 25.81 47.48
CA PHE A 281 6.68 25.40 48.88
C PHE A 281 5.24 25.62 49.36
N ARG A 282 4.29 25.83 48.43
CA ARG A 282 2.88 26.20 48.70
C ARG A 282 2.04 25.18 49.49
N VAL A 283 2.64 24.09 49.96
CA VAL A 283 1.94 23.00 50.65
C VAL A 283 1.90 23.22 52.18
N LEU A 284 2.89 23.91 52.76
CA LEU A 284 3.05 24.04 54.22
C LEU A 284 2.60 25.41 54.75
N THR A 285 1.88 25.41 55.89
CA THR A 285 1.50 26.63 56.63
C THR A 285 2.70 27.22 57.38
N PRO A 286 2.67 28.50 57.81
CA PRO A 286 3.78 29.12 58.54
C PRO A 286 4.26 28.35 59.78
N THR A 287 3.33 27.76 60.53
CA THR A 287 3.66 26.92 61.69
C THR A 287 4.29 25.59 61.28
N GLU A 288 3.83 24.99 60.18
CA GLU A 288 4.42 23.77 59.61
C GLU A 288 5.80 24.01 59.00
N MET A 289 6.05 25.18 58.41
CA MET A 289 7.39 25.57 57.94
C MET A 289 8.39 25.70 59.10
N ARG A 290 7.99 26.35 60.21
CA ARG A 290 8.83 26.44 61.42
C ARG A 290 9.14 25.06 62.00
N VAL A 291 8.14 24.18 62.05
CA VAL A 291 8.33 22.79 62.50
C VAL A 291 9.25 22.04 61.54
N ALA A 292 9.07 22.16 60.22
CA ALA A 292 9.91 21.50 59.21
C ALA A 292 11.40 21.93 59.30
N ALA A 293 11.68 23.21 59.54
CA ALA A 293 13.04 23.71 59.75
C ALA A 293 13.71 23.04 60.96
N LEU A 294 13.01 22.92 62.09
CA LEU A 294 13.53 22.25 63.29
C LEU A 294 13.69 20.72 63.09
N VAL A 295 12.83 20.09 62.28
CA VAL A 295 13.02 18.68 61.89
C VAL A 295 14.31 18.50 61.08
N ARG A 296 14.63 19.44 60.17
CA ARG A 296 15.84 19.43 59.35
C ARG A 296 17.11 19.48 60.21
N GLU A 297 17.11 20.32 61.23
CA GLU A 297 18.16 20.42 62.25
C GLU A 297 18.28 19.17 63.14
N GLY A 298 17.35 18.21 63.03
CA GLY A 298 17.41 16.94 63.74
C GLY A 298 16.70 16.95 65.10
N LYS A 299 15.91 17.99 65.40
CA LYS A 299 15.18 18.09 66.68
C LYS A 299 14.09 17.04 66.79
N THR A 300 13.91 16.49 67.99
CA THR A 300 12.84 15.55 68.37
C THR A 300 11.51 16.29 68.59
N SER A 301 10.39 15.56 68.66
CA SER A 301 9.08 16.20 68.83
C SER A 301 8.97 16.91 70.18
N LYS A 302 9.69 16.39 71.19
CA LYS A 302 9.83 16.99 72.51
C LYS A 302 10.62 18.31 72.45
N GLU A 303 11.79 18.32 71.80
CA GLU A 303 12.57 19.55 71.64
C GLU A 303 11.84 20.61 70.79
N ILE A 304 11.10 20.19 69.77
CA ILE A 304 10.28 21.10 68.95
C ILE A 304 9.15 21.71 69.79
N ALA A 305 8.52 20.91 70.65
CA ALA A 305 7.49 21.37 71.56
C ALA A 305 8.03 22.42 72.54
N ASP A 306 9.21 22.18 73.12
CA ASP A 306 9.88 23.11 74.03
C ASP A 306 10.25 24.43 73.32
N LEU A 307 10.81 24.36 72.10
CA LEU A 307 11.22 25.54 71.31
C LEU A 307 10.05 26.37 70.79
N LEU A 308 8.89 25.76 70.56
CA LEU A 308 7.69 26.43 70.04
C LEU A 308 6.66 26.75 71.13
N CYS A 309 6.94 26.39 72.39
CA CYS A 309 6.03 26.52 73.52
C CYS A 309 4.65 25.86 73.29
N VAL A 310 4.65 24.67 72.71
CA VAL A 310 3.44 23.86 72.46
C VAL A 310 3.58 22.49 73.10
N SER A 311 2.49 21.70 73.17
CA SER A 311 2.59 20.32 73.66
C SER A 311 3.31 19.41 72.66
N GLU A 312 3.99 18.37 73.15
CA GLU A 312 4.63 17.34 72.30
C GLU A 312 3.65 16.68 71.32
N LYS A 313 2.39 16.54 71.74
CA LYS A 313 1.29 16.06 70.89
C LYS A 313 1.00 17.02 69.72
N THR A 314 1.08 18.32 69.95
CA THR A 314 0.90 19.37 68.92
C THR A 314 2.09 19.41 67.95
N ALA A 315 3.32 19.31 68.45
CA ALA A 315 4.51 19.19 67.61
C ALA A 315 4.45 17.94 66.70
N SER A 316 4.03 16.80 67.27
CA SER A 316 3.83 15.54 66.53
C SER A 316 2.69 15.64 65.51
N PHE A 317 1.63 16.38 65.82
CA PHE A 317 0.53 16.66 64.89
C PHE A 317 1.03 17.45 63.66
N HIS A 318 1.78 18.53 63.85
CA HIS A 318 2.36 19.28 62.74
C HIS A 318 3.33 18.43 61.92
N ARG A 319 4.17 17.57 62.54
CA ARG A 319 5.03 16.62 61.81
C ARG A 319 4.22 15.67 60.93
N ASN A 320 3.09 15.16 61.40
CA ASN A 320 2.21 14.29 60.61
C ASN A 320 1.49 15.03 59.48
N ASN A 321 1.09 16.28 59.70
CA ASN A 321 0.52 17.10 58.63
C ASN A 321 1.54 17.38 57.53
N ILE A 322 2.78 17.70 57.90
CA ILE A 322 3.89 17.85 56.95
C ILE A 322 4.09 16.55 56.16
N ARG A 323 4.13 15.38 56.83
CA ARG A 323 4.21 14.08 56.14
C ARG A 323 3.06 13.85 55.16
N THR A 324 1.84 14.24 55.53
CA THR A 324 0.66 14.07 54.68
C THR A 324 0.72 14.98 53.46
N LYS A 325 1.10 16.23 53.69
CA LYS A 325 1.25 17.28 52.67
C LYS A 325 2.36 16.97 51.67
N LEU A 326 3.46 16.39 52.12
CA LEU A 326 4.57 15.93 51.28
C LEU A 326 4.38 14.51 50.72
N ALA A 327 3.16 13.96 50.76
CA ALA A 327 2.84 12.62 50.27
C ALA A 327 3.69 11.46 50.87
N LEU A 328 4.21 11.63 52.08
CA LEU A 328 4.99 10.62 52.83
C LEU A 328 4.12 9.74 53.74
N ARG A 329 2.82 9.99 53.81
CA ARG A 329 1.90 9.22 54.67
C ARG A 329 1.79 7.78 54.16
N GLY A 330 2.06 6.81 55.03
CA GLY A 330 2.07 5.38 54.67
C GLY A 330 3.38 4.88 54.05
N THR A 331 4.32 5.78 53.76
CA THR A 331 5.67 5.41 53.32
C THR A 331 6.60 5.28 54.54
N GLY A 332 7.52 4.32 54.52
CA GLY A 332 8.57 4.19 55.54
C GLY A 332 9.64 5.31 55.47
N ALA A 333 9.47 6.29 54.58
CA ALA A 333 10.43 7.34 54.34
C ALA A 333 10.58 8.26 55.57
N ASN A 334 11.84 8.55 55.91
CA ASN A 334 12.19 9.45 57.00
C ASN A 334 11.87 10.91 56.62
N LEU A 335 11.10 11.61 57.46
CA LEU A 335 10.70 12.99 57.20
C LEU A 335 11.90 13.93 57.09
N ARG A 336 12.93 13.76 57.93
CA ARG A 336 14.15 14.59 57.89
C ARG A 336 14.93 14.35 56.60
N SER A 337 15.13 13.09 56.21
CA SER A 337 15.83 12.77 54.97
C SER A 337 15.10 13.32 53.74
N HIS A 338 13.78 13.25 53.73
CA HIS A 338 12.99 13.82 52.64
C HIS A 338 13.03 15.36 52.62
N LEU A 339 12.97 16.00 53.79
CA LEU A 339 13.12 17.46 53.88
C LEU A 339 14.53 17.95 53.50
N LEU A 340 15.56 17.11 53.67
CA LEU A 340 16.92 17.38 53.21
C LEU A 340 17.09 17.12 51.70
N SER A 341 16.24 16.27 51.09
CA SER A 341 16.26 15.97 49.65
C SER A 341 15.35 16.86 48.81
N LEU A 342 14.60 17.76 49.45
CA LEU A 342 13.77 18.80 48.80
C LEU A 342 14.57 20.10 48.58
N ILE A 343 15.89 20.00 48.67
CA ILE A 343 16.90 21.02 48.40
C ILE A 343 17.69 20.53 47.20
#